data_AF-A0A353C3H1-F1
#
_entry.id   AF-A0A353C3H1-F1
#
_cell.length_a   1.000
_cell.length_b   1.000
_cell.length_c   1.000
_cell.angle_alpha   90.00
_cell.angle_beta   90.00
_cell.angle_gamma   90.00
#
_symmetry.space_group_name_H-M   'P 1'
#
loop_
_entity.id
_entity.type
_entity.pdbx_description
1 polymer ?
#
loop_
_entity_poly.entity_id
_entity_poly.type
_entity_poly.pdbx_seq_one_letter_code
_entity_poly.pdbx_strand_id
1 'polypeptide(L)'
;MNDQTICFEKAALSDLGSIWRLLHADSKMLPEEKILAQINDLYILWYRHRILGVLCGNYTSGWKVTIHWVVIHPLYPEKALREAMILEYTSILCREPEAPKKMDYILRVSVANSK
;
A
#
# COMPACT_ATOMS: atom_id res chain seq x y z
N MET A 1 -18.33 -6.46 20.94
CA MET A 1 -17.09 -5.68 20.70
C MET A 1 -17.23 -5.01 19.34
N ASN A 2 -17.13 -3.68 19.29
CA ASN A 2 -17.21 -2.93 18.04
C ASN A 2 -15.85 -3.05 17.32
N ASP A 3 -15.62 -4.16 16.63
CA ASP A 3 -14.48 -4.30 15.71
C ASP A 3 -14.77 -3.49 14.43
N GLN A 4 -14.73 -2.17 14.55
CA GLN A 4 -14.73 -1.24 13.42
C GLN A 4 -13.33 -0.66 13.18
N THR A 5 -12.30 -1.45 13.46
CA THR A 5 -10.93 -1.01 13.32
C THR A 5 -10.51 -1.09 11.86
N ILE A 6 -10.08 0.05 11.32
CA ILE A 6 -9.32 0.13 10.08
C ILE A 6 -7.85 -0.02 10.48
N CYS A 7 -7.15 -0.99 9.90
CA CYS A 7 -5.74 -1.24 10.18
C CYS A 7 -4.92 -1.02 8.91
N PHE A 8 -3.79 -0.35 9.03
CA PHE A 8 -2.82 -0.22 7.95
C PHE A 8 -1.48 -0.77 8.40
N GLU A 9 -1.03 -1.85 7.78
CA GLU A 9 0.13 -2.60 8.24
C GLU A 9 0.93 -3.19 7.08
N LYS A 10 2.15 -3.64 7.38
CA LYS A 10 3.02 -4.32 6.43
C LYS A 10 2.43 -5.69 6.09
N ALA A 11 2.47 -6.07 4.80
CA ALA A 11 1.97 -7.36 4.35
C ALA A 11 2.80 -8.51 4.92
N ALA A 12 2.12 -9.59 5.31
CA ALA A 12 2.73 -10.86 5.64
C ALA A 12 2.57 -11.87 4.50
N LEU A 13 3.38 -12.93 4.51
CA LEU A 13 3.27 -14.03 3.53
C LEU A 13 1.89 -14.68 3.52
N SER A 14 1.20 -14.71 4.67
CA SER A 14 -0.17 -15.21 4.79
C SER A 14 -1.20 -14.41 3.98
N ASP A 15 -0.87 -13.16 3.61
CA ASP A 15 -1.80 -12.25 2.93
C ASP A 15 -1.75 -12.41 1.41
N LEU A 16 -0.79 -13.17 0.87
CA LEU A 16 -0.53 -13.33 -0.56
C LEU A 16 -1.81 -13.63 -1.35
N GLY A 17 -2.60 -14.61 -0.90
CA GLY A 17 -3.84 -14.98 -1.58
C GLY A 17 -4.94 -13.92 -1.52
N SER A 18 -4.95 -13.06 -0.50
CA SER A 18 -5.89 -11.94 -0.39
C SER A 18 -5.46 -10.77 -1.27
N ILE A 19 -4.16 -10.48 -1.32
CA ILE A 19 -3.57 -9.48 -2.22
C ILE A 19 -3.81 -9.87 -3.68
N TRP A 20 -3.50 -11.12 -4.03
CA TRP A 20 -3.68 -11.63 -5.40
C TRP A 20 -5.13 -11.48 -5.87
N ARG A 21 -6.10 -11.86 -5.03
CA ARG A 21 -7.53 -11.68 -5.32
C ARG A 21 -7.92 -10.22 -5.55
N LEU A 22 -7.40 -9.31 -4.73
CA LEU A 22 -7.66 -7.88 -4.89
C LEU A 22 -7.09 -7.34 -6.22
N LEU A 23 -5.84 -7.69 -6.54
CA LEU A 23 -5.18 -7.25 -7.77
C LEU A 23 -5.93 -7.77 -9.01
N HIS A 24 -6.38 -9.03 -8.97
CA HIS A 24 -7.21 -9.60 -10.03
C HIS A 24 -8.58 -8.93 -10.16
N ALA A 25 -9.20 -8.52 -9.04
CA ALA A 25 -10.46 -7.76 -9.06
C ALA A 25 -10.29 -6.36 -9.70
N ASP A 26 -9.12 -5.75 -9.58
CA ASP A 26 -8.76 -4.46 -10.20
C ASP A 26 -8.14 -4.62 -11.61
N SER A 27 -8.30 -5.79 -12.24
CA SER A 27 -7.71 -6.13 -13.56
C SER A 27 -6.18 -6.01 -13.63
N LYS A 28 -5.48 -5.96 -12.49
CA LYS A 28 -4.02 -6.06 -12.42
C LYS A 28 -3.62 -7.52 -12.31
N MET A 29 -3.40 -8.15 -13.46
CA MET A 29 -2.92 -9.54 -13.55
C MET A 29 -1.43 -9.64 -13.20
N LEU A 30 -1.09 -9.40 -11.94
CA LEU A 30 0.23 -9.66 -11.39
C LEU A 30 0.32 -11.14 -10.98
N PRO A 31 1.29 -11.91 -11.53
CA PRO A 31 1.55 -13.28 -11.08
C PRO A 31 1.89 -13.33 -9.59
N GLU A 32 1.48 -14.40 -8.90
CA GLU A 32 1.75 -14.58 -7.46
C GLU A 32 3.25 -14.51 -7.14
N GLU A 33 4.12 -14.98 -8.02
CA GLU A 33 5.57 -14.95 -7.84
C GLU A 33 6.10 -13.52 -7.79
N LYS A 34 5.50 -12.60 -8.57
CA LYS A 34 5.87 -11.18 -8.55
C LYS A 34 5.38 -10.49 -7.28
N ILE A 35 4.21 -10.88 -6.78
CA ILE A 35 3.69 -10.36 -5.51
C ILE A 35 4.57 -10.86 -4.35
N LEU A 36 4.93 -12.14 -4.36
CA LEU A 36 5.80 -12.76 -3.37
C LEU A 36 7.18 -12.09 -3.33
N ALA A 37 7.78 -11.81 -4.50
CA ALA A 37 9.06 -11.12 -4.59
C ALA A 37 9.02 -9.69 -4.01
N GLN A 38 7.84 -9.05 -3.99
CA GLN A 38 7.65 -7.68 -3.50
C GLN A 38 7.00 -7.64 -2.11
N ILE A 39 6.72 -8.77 -1.46
CA ILE A 39 5.89 -8.81 -0.25
C ILE A 39 6.38 -7.88 0.87
N ASN A 40 7.71 -7.71 0.98
CA ASN A 40 8.34 -6.83 1.96
C ASN A 40 8.17 -5.34 1.69
N ASP A 41 7.73 -4.97 0.48
CA ASP A 41 7.44 -3.61 0.04
C ASP A 41 5.91 -3.33 0.03
N LEU A 42 5.10 -4.32 0.40
CA LEU A 42 3.64 -4.22 0.40
C LEU A 42 3.09 -3.83 1.77
N TYR A 43 2.07 -2.98 1.72
CA TYR A 43 1.28 -2.55 2.87
C TYR A 43 -0.20 -2.75 2.55
N ILE A 44 -0.95 -3.21 3.54
CA ILE A 44 -2.34 -3.61 3.39
C ILE A 44 -3.21 -2.72 4.26
N LEU A 45 -4.29 -2.21 3.67
CA LEU A 45 -5.38 -1.58 4.40
C LEU A 45 -6.48 -2.61 4.66
N TRP A 46 -6.75 -2.88 5.92
CA TRP A 46 -7.81 -3.75 6.40
C TRP A 46 -8.96 -2.96 6.97
N TYR A 47 -10.16 -3.49 6.79
CA TYR A 47 -11.32 -3.15 7.62
C TYR A 47 -12.00 -4.45 8.03
N ARG A 48 -11.95 -4.75 9.34
CA ARG A 48 -12.32 -6.06 9.87
C ARG A 48 -11.48 -7.15 9.20
N HIS A 49 -12.13 -8.17 8.63
CA HIS A 49 -11.49 -9.27 7.91
C HIS A 49 -11.45 -9.06 6.38
N ARG A 50 -11.58 -7.81 5.91
CA ARG A 50 -11.60 -7.49 4.48
C ARG A 50 -10.44 -6.58 4.10
N ILE A 51 -9.79 -6.94 3.02
CA ILE A 51 -8.78 -6.11 2.37
C ILE A 51 -9.48 -4.98 1.61
N LEU A 52 -9.14 -3.74 1.95
CA LEU A 52 -9.64 -2.54 1.29
C LEU A 52 -8.68 -2.03 0.22
N GLY A 53 -7.38 -2.24 0.41
CA GLY A 53 -6.37 -1.75 -0.53
C GLY A 53 -4.99 -2.32 -0.24
N VAL A 54 -4.14 -2.27 -1.26
CA VAL A 54 -2.72 -2.64 -1.19
C VAL A 54 -1.89 -1.50 -1.77
N LEU A 55 -0.85 -1.12 -1.06
CA LEU A 55 0.14 -0.14 -1.48
C LEU A 55 1.50 -0.84 -1.61
N CYS A 56 2.16 -0.64 -2.73
CA CYS A 56 3.55 -1.03 -2.93
C CYS A 56 4.42 0.21 -2.91
N GLY A 57 5.37 0.24 -1.98
CA GLY A 57 6.28 1.34 -1.84
C GLY A 57 7.56 0.91 -1.15
N ASN A 58 8.64 1.62 -1.45
CA ASN A 58 9.89 1.47 -0.74
C ASN A 58 10.46 2.82 -0.33
N TYR A 59 11.42 2.76 0.58
CA TYR A 59 12.24 3.90 0.97
C TYR A 59 13.67 3.65 0.49
N THR A 60 14.31 4.70 0.00
CA THR A 60 15.75 4.67 -0.34
C THR A 60 16.54 5.54 0.63
N SER A 61 17.85 5.29 0.74
CA SER A 61 18.78 6.12 1.50
C SER A 61 18.54 7.62 1.23
N GLY A 62 18.40 8.40 2.29
CA GLY A 62 17.95 9.80 2.22
C GLY A 62 16.44 9.99 2.40
N TRP A 63 15.71 9.00 2.92
CA TRP A 63 14.30 9.11 3.33
C TRP A 63 13.33 9.47 2.21
N LYS A 64 13.72 9.15 0.98
CA LYS A 64 12.88 9.33 -0.19
C LYS A 64 11.89 8.18 -0.27
N VAL A 65 10.62 8.53 -0.11
CA VAL A 65 9.50 7.60 -0.23
C VAL A 65 9.12 7.48 -1.71
N THR A 66 9.16 6.26 -2.23
CA THR A 66 8.68 5.97 -3.59
C THR A 66 7.47 5.05 -3.49
N ILE A 67 6.32 5.53 -3.95
CA ILE A 67 5.10 4.72 -4.08
C ILE A 67 5.05 4.23 -5.53
N HIS A 68 5.19 2.92 -5.72
CA HIS A 68 5.18 2.31 -7.06
C HIS A 68 3.76 2.20 -7.60
N TRP A 69 2.84 1.76 -6.75
CA TRP A 69 1.42 1.65 -7.09
C TRP A 69 0.56 1.52 -5.83
N VAL A 70 -0.72 1.88 -5.97
CA VAL A 70 -1.76 1.62 -4.97
C VAL A 70 -2.97 1.06 -5.70
N VAL A 71 -3.58 0.04 -5.12
CA VAL A 71 -4.82 -0.61 -5.58
C VAL A 71 -5.82 -0.53 -4.46
N ILE A 72 -7.03 -0.07 -4.76
CA ILE A 72 -8.15 -0.03 -3.83
C ILE A 72 -9.23 -0.97 -4.35
N HIS A 73 -9.90 -1.66 -3.45
CA HIS A 73 -11.00 -2.53 -3.79
C HIS A 73 -12.14 -1.72 -4.44
N PRO A 74 -12.70 -2.14 -5.59
CA PRO A 74 -13.57 -1.30 -6.43
C PRO A 74 -14.90 -0.89 -5.76
N LEU A 75 -15.33 -1.62 -4.74
CA LEU A 75 -16.53 -1.30 -3.95
C LEU A 75 -16.34 -0.15 -2.94
N TYR A 76 -15.15 0.44 -2.84
CA TYR A 76 -14.82 1.46 -1.84
C TYR A 76 -14.35 2.76 -2.51
N PRO A 77 -14.41 3.92 -1.82
CA PRO A 77 -14.05 5.21 -2.40
C PRO A 77 -12.54 5.29 -2.68
N GLU A 78 -12.14 5.04 -3.92
CA GLU A 78 -10.74 4.93 -4.35
C GLU A 78 -9.91 6.15 -3.93
N LYS A 79 -10.36 7.36 -4.27
CA LYS A 79 -9.60 8.60 -3.99
C LYS A 79 -9.32 8.77 -2.50
N ALA A 80 -10.33 8.64 -1.66
CA ALA A 80 -10.21 8.86 -0.22
C ALA A 80 -9.31 7.80 0.44
N LEU A 81 -9.46 6.52 0.07
CA LEU A 81 -8.64 5.45 0.62
C LEU A 81 -7.19 5.52 0.12
N ARG A 82 -6.98 5.87 -1.16
CA ARG A 82 -5.64 6.08 -1.72
C ARG A 82 -4.91 7.19 -0.97
N GLU A 83 -5.55 8.33 -0.77
CA GLU A 83 -4.96 9.45 -0.02
C GLU A 83 -4.65 9.05 1.43
N ALA A 84 -5.58 8.36 2.10
CA ALA A 84 -5.36 7.87 3.47
C ALA A 84 -4.18 6.89 3.56
N MET A 85 -4.08 5.92 2.64
CA MET A 85 -2.96 4.97 2.63
C MET A 85 -1.61 5.65 2.38
N ILE A 86 -1.56 6.66 1.50
CA ILE A 86 -0.34 7.43 1.24
C ILE A 86 0.08 8.22 2.49
N LEU A 87 -0.88 8.84 3.18
CA LEU A 87 -0.62 9.57 4.43
C LEU A 87 -0.15 8.62 5.54
N GLU A 88 -0.79 7.48 5.72
CA GLU A 88 -0.37 6.51 6.73
C GLU A 88 0.99 5.88 6.40
N TYR A 89 1.24 5.57 5.13
CA TYR A 89 2.55 5.05 4.70
C TYR A 89 3.69 6.02 5.00
N THR A 90 3.47 7.33 4.78
CA THR A 90 4.47 8.34 5.16
C THR A 90 4.60 8.52 6.67
N SER A 91 3.50 8.43 7.42
CA SER A 91 3.46 8.48 8.88
C SER A 91 4.25 7.35 9.54
N ILE A 92 4.13 6.11 9.05
CA ILE A 92 4.91 4.95 9.53
C ILE A 92 6.41 5.25 9.46
N LEU A 93 6.86 5.82 8.34
CA LEU A 93 8.29 6.14 8.12
C LEU A 93 8.78 7.26 9.02
N CYS A 94 7.95 8.26 9.32
CA CYS A 94 8.29 9.34 10.26
C CYS A 94 8.42 8.88 11.72
N ARG A 95 7.86 7.71 12.07
CA ARG A 95 7.90 7.15 13.43
C ARG A 95 9.09 6.22 13.67
N GLU A 96 9.86 5.92 12.63
CA GLU A 96 11.10 5.16 12.81
C GLU A 96 12.16 6.02 13.51
N PRO A 97 12.86 5.48 14.53
CA PRO A 97 13.74 6.25 15.43
C PRO A 97 14.92 6.94 14.73
N GLU A 98 15.20 6.62 13.48
CA GLU A 98 16.27 7.23 12.66
C GLU A 98 15.78 8.33 11.70
N ALA A 99 14.48 8.66 11.69
CA ALA A 99 13.91 9.62 10.74
C ALA A 99 14.46 11.05 10.95
N PRO A 100 15.01 11.72 9.91
CA PRO A 100 15.51 13.07 10.01
C PRO A 100 14.35 14.06 10.15
N LYS A 101 14.60 15.15 10.88
CA LYS A 101 13.63 16.23 11.16
C LYS A 101 13.11 16.98 9.91
N LYS A 102 13.59 16.62 8.71
CA LYS A 102 13.20 17.17 7.41
C LYS A 102 13.14 16.03 6.39
N MET A 103 11.94 15.80 5.86
CA MET A 103 11.67 14.84 4.80
C MET A 103 11.33 15.62 3.53
N ASP A 104 12.12 15.45 2.47
CA ASP A 104 11.79 15.98 1.14
C ASP A 104 10.98 14.92 0.38
N TYR A 105 9.70 15.22 0.15
CA TYR A 105 8.78 14.30 -0.55
C TYR A 105 8.96 14.41 -2.06
N ILE A 106 9.24 13.29 -2.73
CA ILE A 106 9.18 13.19 -4.19
C ILE A 106 8.10 12.17 -4.55
N LEU A 107 6.86 12.64 -4.73
CA LEU A 107 5.77 11.85 -5.29
C LEU A 107 6.02 11.64 -6.79
N ARG A 108 6.58 10.49 -7.18
CA ARG A 108 6.53 10.03 -8.57
C ARG A 108 5.33 9.11 -8.75
N VAL A 109 4.18 9.70 -9.09
CA VAL A 109 3.01 8.92 -9.51
C VAL A 109 3.21 8.56 -10.98
N SER A 110 3.55 7.30 -11.25
CA SER A 110 3.52 6.78 -12.62
C SER A 110 2.06 6.61 -13.04
N VAL A 111 1.53 7.60 -13.75
CA VAL A 111 0.22 7.48 -14.41
C VAL A 111 0.40 6.54 -15.60
N ALA A 112 -0.06 5.30 -15.46
CA ALA A 112 -0.19 4.40 -16.61
C ALA A 112 -1.32 4.96 -17.49
N ASN A 113 -0.95 5.65 -18.57
CA ASN A 113 -1.90 6.03 -19.61
C ASN A 113 -2.38 4.75 -20.30
N SER A 114 -3.61 4.34 -20.00
CA SER A 114 -4.34 3.40 -20.85
C SER A 114 -4.69 4.12 -22.16
N LYS A 115 -4.13 3.62 -23.26
CA LYS A 115 -4.62 3.89 -24.62
C LYS A 115 -5.74 2.92 -24.96
#